data_AF-A0A6B1G4Q7-F1
#
_entry.id   AF-A0A6B1G4Q7-F1
#
_cell.length_a   1.000
_cell.length_b   1.000
_cell.length_c   1.000
_cell.angle_alpha   90.00
_cell.angle_beta   90.00
_cell.angle_gamma   90.00
#
_symmetry.space_group_name_H-M   'P 1'
#
loop_
_entity.id
_entity.type
_entity.pdbx_description
1 polymer ?
#
loop_
_entity_poly.entity_id
_entity_poly.type
_entity_poly.pdbx_seq_one_letter_code
_entity_poly.pdbx_strand_id
1 'polypeptide(L)'
;MTRCDPIEGAAAAARTVGIDPYEGMQIIGAARLADRHHPPFDLGRPALVLDITDEPTAQGVRAVLGNAYPDDHPLQLICLEGNGARSARVIPLADLAAPAGFGEDACLYVPALHHGSYADLQEVMAHLRAPYGCPWDREQTLASTRAFLLDEVGEALEAMDGEDEVHIAEELGDVLGIIAMIGQIATEEGRFQIADAVRLSVEKLIRRHPHVFGEDDIDDMAHLYTRWEEIKAEERAAQDRPARGPLDAVPAALPALRKAREMQSKADKAGLLDRVALAESSTELESLLPEGSDEKALGLLLWRLVALANARGLDGEDALRAFIGRWRAENTP
;
A
#
# COMPACT_ATOMS: atom_id res chain seq x y z
N MET A 1 12.22 -33.99 29.61
CA MET A 1 12.93 -34.05 28.32
C MET A 1 13.67 -32.74 28.17
N THR A 2 14.94 -32.76 27.79
CA THR A 2 15.70 -31.55 27.47
C THR A 2 15.08 -30.94 26.22
N ARG A 3 14.73 -29.65 26.26
CA ARG A 3 14.24 -28.89 25.10
C ARG A 3 15.19 -29.11 23.93
N CYS A 4 14.67 -29.46 22.75
CA CYS A 4 15.48 -29.57 21.54
C CYS A 4 16.10 -28.19 21.26
N ASP A 5 17.37 -28.14 20.90
CA ASP A 5 18.01 -26.89 20.51
C ASP A 5 17.25 -26.30 19.30
N PRO A 6 16.91 -24.99 19.28
CA PRO A 6 16.11 -24.41 18.19
C PRO A 6 16.71 -24.60 16.80
N ILE A 7 18.04 -24.64 16.67
CA ILE A 7 18.74 -24.84 15.40
C ILE A 7 18.66 -26.30 14.99
N GLU A 8 18.87 -27.22 15.93
CA GLU A 8 18.72 -28.66 15.69
C GLU A 8 17.28 -29.03 15.32
N GLY A 9 16.31 -28.43 16.01
CA GLY A 9 14.88 -28.58 15.75
C GLY A 9 14.49 -28.04 14.38
N ALA A 10 15.01 -26.87 13.98
CA ALA A 10 14.79 -26.33 12.64
C ALA A 10 15.36 -27.23 11.54
N ALA A 11 16.56 -27.78 11.75
CA ALA A 11 17.17 -28.73 10.81
C ALA A 11 16.38 -30.06 10.74
N ALA A 12 15.84 -30.53 11.86
CA ALA A 12 14.99 -31.72 11.90
C ALA A 12 13.66 -31.49 11.17
N ALA A 13 13.04 -30.32 11.36
CA ALA A 13 11.83 -29.93 10.65
C ALA A 13 12.06 -29.83 9.14
N ALA A 14 13.14 -29.16 8.71
CA ALA A 14 13.50 -29.03 7.28
C ALA A 14 13.68 -30.40 6.60
N ARG A 15 14.40 -31.34 7.25
CA ARG A 15 14.53 -32.72 6.76
C ARG A 15 13.19 -33.44 6.66
N THR A 16 12.30 -33.21 7.61
CA THR A 16 10.97 -33.84 7.67
C THR A 16 10.09 -33.41 6.50
N VAL A 17 10.16 -32.13 6.14
CA VAL A 17 9.39 -31.58 5.00
C VAL A 17 10.10 -31.72 3.66
N GLY A 18 11.32 -32.26 3.64
CA GLY A 18 12.10 -32.50 2.43
C GLY A 18 12.64 -31.23 1.77
N ILE A 19 12.88 -30.18 2.53
CA ILE A 19 13.33 -28.87 2.02
C ILE A 19 14.79 -28.64 2.39
N ASP A 20 15.53 -28.09 1.43
CA ASP A 20 16.86 -27.59 1.67
C ASP A 20 16.78 -26.21 2.36
N PRO A 21 17.24 -26.07 3.61
CA PRO A 21 17.25 -24.76 4.28
C PRO A 21 18.07 -23.70 3.54
N TYR A 22 19.01 -24.09 2.66
CA TYR A 22 19.76 -23.17 1.81
C TYR A 22 18.92 -22.49 0.73
N GLU A 23 17.72 -23.00 0.42
CA GLU A 23 16.77 -22.40 -0.52
C GLU A 23 15.96 -21.24 0.10
N GLY A 24 16.46 -20.63 1.19
CA GLY A 24 15.93 -19.38 1.73
C GLY A 24 14.90 -19.54 2.84
N MET A 25 14.88 -20.69 3.54
CA MET A 25 13.97 -20.94 4.67
C MET A 25 14.14 -19.89 5.78
N GLN A 26 13.01 -19.32 6.21
CA GLN A 26 12.94 -18.32 7.27
C GLN A 26 12.48 -18.95 8.58
N ILE A 27 12.96 -18.46 9.73
CA ILE A 27 12.62 -19.02 11.04
C ILE A 27 12.11 -17.91 11.95
N ILE A 28 10.98 -18.15 12.62
CA ILE A 28 10.38 -17.22 13.58
C ILE A 28 9.78 -17.98 14.78
N GLY A 29 9.84 -17.40 15.98
CA GLY A 29 9.15 -17.96 17.14
C GLY A 29 7.65 -17.62 17.13
N ALA A 30 6.81 -18.57 17.51
CA ALA A 30 5.35 -18.45 17.46
C ALA A 30 4.81 -17.28 18.28
N ALA A 31 5.30 -17.07 19.50
CA ALA A 31 4.90 -15.93 20.34
C ALA A 31 5.18 -14.58 19.65
N ARG A 32 6.36 -14.43 19.05
CA ARG A 32 6.73 -13.20 18.33
C ARG A 32 5.89 -12.97 17.08
N LEU A 33 5.44 -14.05 16.42
CA LEU A 33 4.55 -13.97 15.28
C LEU A 33 3.12 -13.64 15.72
N ALA A 34 2.64 -14.25 16.80
CA ALA A 34 1.31 -14.02 17.37
C ALA A 34 1.08 -12.57 17.81
N ASP A 35 2.13 -11.86 18.24
CA ASP A 35 2.08 -10.44 18.62
C ASP A 35 2.10 -9.46 17.41
N ARG A 36 1.90 -9.95 16.18
CA ARG A 36 1.91 -9.13 14.95
C ARG A 36 0.51 -8.97 14.36
N HIS A 37 0.40 -8.08 13.38
CA HIS A 37 -0.80 -7.90 12.56
C HIS A 37 -0.63 -8.38 11.13
N HIS A 38 0.60 -8.72 10.71
CA HIS A 38 0.93 -9.25 9.39
C HIS A 38 2.25 -10.05 9.49
N PRO A 39 2.47 -11.11 8.69
CA PRO A 39 3.72 -11.86 8.71
C PRO A 39 4.92 -10.95 8.41
N PRO A 40 5.99 -10.99 9.23
CA PRO A 40 7.17 -10.14 9.07
C PRO A 40 8.26 -10.78 8.19
N PHE A 41 7.90 -11.76 7.37
CA PHE A 41 8.81 -12.52 6.52
C PHE A 41 8.34 -12.49 5.06
N ASP A 42 9.16 -13.01 4.16
CA ASP A 42 8.93 -12.96 2.72
C ASP A 42 7.99 -14.11 2.34
N LEU A 43 6.83 -13.80 1.76
CA LEU A 43 5.82 -14.79 1.41
C LEU A 43 6.28 -15.72 0.29
N GLY A 44 7.23 -15.29 -0.55
CA GLY A 44 7.82 -16.06 -1.63
C GLY A 44 8.81 -17.13 -1.14
N ARG A 45 9.05 -17.20 0.17
CA ARG A 45 9.97 -18.14 0.79
C ARG A 45 9.27 -19.00 1.85
N PRO A 46 9.73 -20.24 2.05
CA PRO A 46 9.21 -21.08 3.12
C PRO A 46 9.55 -20.50 4.49
N ALA A 47 8.62 -20.62 5.43
CA ALA A 47 8.83 -20.21 6.82
C ALA A 47 8.62 -21.37 7.80
N LEU A 48 9.39 -21.39 8.88
CA LEU A 48 9.26 -22.31 9.99
C LEU A 48 8.94 -21.52 11.26
N VAL A 49 7.76 -21.74 11.81
CA VAL A 49 7.30 -21.16 13.07
C VAL A 49 7.60 -22.14 14.20
N LEU A 50 8.48 -21.77 15.11
CA LEU A 50 8.93 -22.62 16.23
C LEU A 50 8.13 -22.34 17.51
N ASP A 51 8.13 -23.30 18.43
CA ASP A 51 7.58 -23.17 19.79
C ASP A 51 6.07 -22.83 19.81
N ILE A 52 5.23 -23.58 19.09
CA ILE A 52 3.76 -23.45 19.22
C ILE A 52 3.31 -24.19 20.47
N THR A 53 3.38 -23.49 21.61
CA THR A 53 3.24 -24.10 22.94
C THR A 53 1.80 -24.29 23.40
N ASP A 54 0.88 -23.47 22.92
CA ASP A 54 -0.50 -23.42 23.40
C ASP A 54 -1.48 -22.89 22.35
N GLU A 55 -2.77 -23.10 22.62
CA GLU A 55 -3.88 -22.71 21.75
C GLU A 55 -3.97 -21.19 21.52
N PRO A 56 -3.81 -20.30 22.53
CA PRO A 56 -3.78 -18.86 22.28
C PRO A 56 -2.67 -18.42 21.32
N THR A 57 -1.46 -18.96 21.47
CA THR A 57 -0.35 -18.69 20.56
C THR A 57 -0.67 -19.18 19.15
N ALA A 58 -1.22 -20.39 19.02
CA ALA A 58 -1.64 -20.93 17.71
C ALA A 58 -2.74 -20.07 17.05
N GLN A 59 -3.71 -19.57 17.83
CA GLN A 59 -4.75 -18.67 17.34
C GLN A 59 -4.17 -17.32 16.89
N GLY A 60 -3.21 -16.76 17.63
CA GLY A 60 -2.50 -15.56 17.22
C GLY A 60 -1.71 -15.77 15.93
N VAL A 61 -0.96 -16.86 15.82
CA VAL A 61 -0.25 -17.23 14.58
C VAL A 61 -1.23 -17.37 13.41
N ARG A 62 -2.35 -18.06 13.61
CA ARG A 62 -3.41 -18.20 12.58
C ARG A 62 -3.92 -16.84 12.13
N ALA A 63 -4.25 -15.95 13.07
CA ALA A 63 -4.76 -14.62 12.75
C ALA A 63 -3.74 -13.82 11.94
N VAL A 64 -2.46 -13.87 12.30
CA VAL A 64 -1.40 -13.18 11.56
C VAL A 64 -1.24 -13.77 10.16
N LEU A 65 -1.12 -15.08 10.02
CA LEU A 65 -0.98 -15.74 8.71
C LEU A 65 -2.21 -15.50 7.82
N GLY A 66 -3.41 -15.45 8.38
CA GLY A 66 -4.65 -15.19 7.63
C GLY A 66 -4.73 -13.81 6.98
N ASN A 67 -3.85 -12.88 7.34
CA ASN A 67 -3.72 -11.60 6.63
C ASN A 67 -2.95 -11.71 5.29
N ALA A 68 -2.31 -12.84 5.02
CA ALA A 68 -1.43 -13.02 3.86
C ALA A 68 -1.66 -14.34 3.08
N TYR A 69 -2.20 -15.36 3.73
CA TYR A 69 -2.43 -16.69 3.16
C TYR A 69 -3.93 -17.01 3.15
N PRO A 70 -4.43 -17.74 2.13
CA PRO A 70 -5.82 -18.18 2.11
C PRO A 70 -6.09 -19.23 3.20
N ASP A 71 -7.35 -19.35 3.61
CA ASP A 71 -7.77 -20.25 4.69
C ASP A 71 -7.44 -21.73 4.43
N ASP A 72 -7.39 -22.15 3.16
CA ASP A 72 -7.06 -23.50 2.73
C ASP A 72 -5.55 -23.71 2.49
N HIS A 73 -4.70 -22.71 2.75
CA HIS A 73 -3.25 -22.82 2.56
C HIS A 73 -2.69 -23.99 3.37
N PRO A 74 -1.99 -24.95 2.74
CA PRO A 74 -1.55 -26.17 3.42
C PRO A 74 -0.36 -25.88 4.32
N LEU A 75 -0.53 -26.06 5.62
CA LEU A 75 0.53 -25.98 6.62
C LEU A 75 0.97 -27.39 7.02
N GLN A 76 2.21 -27.55 7.48
CA GLN A 76 2.64 -28.80 8.11
C GLN A 76 2.92 -28.58 9.60
N LEU A 77 2.08 -29.15 10.45
CA LEU A 77 2.33 -29.20 11.89
C LEU A 77 3.24 -30.40 12.19
N ILE A 78 4.41 -30.11 12.75
CA ILE A 78 5.47 -31.07 13.01
C ILE A 78 5.71 -31.09 14.52
N CYS A 79 5.68 -32.28 15.12
CA CYS A 79 6.09 -32.48 16.50
C CYS A 79 7.45 -33.17 16.50
N LEU A 80 8.45 -32.51 17.08
CA LEU A 80 9.84 -32.97 17.10
C LEU A 80 10.10 -33.93 18.26
N GLU A 81 11.03 -34.86 18.06
CA GLU A 81 11.56 -35.73 19.12
C GLU A 81 13.03 -36.04 18.84
N GLY A 82 13.92 -35.58 19.73
CA GLY A 82 15.36 -35.67 19.49
C GLY A 82 15.77 -34.87 18.24
N ASN A 83 16.35 -35.57 17.25
CA ASN A 83 16.83 -34.99 15.99
C ASN A 83 15.91 -35.27 14.78
N GLY A 84 14.70 -35.76 15.03
CA GLY A 84 13.70 -36.08 14.01
C GLY A 84 12.30 -35.62 14.39
N ALA A 85 11.32 -35.94 13.53
CA ALA A 85 9.92 -35.71 13.82
C ALA A 85 9.27 -36.97 14.40
N ARG A 86 8.57 -36.81 15.53
CA ARG A 86 7.63 -37.80 16.08
C ARG A 86 6.39 -37.92 15.20
N SER A 87 5.92 -36.80 14.67
CA SER A 87 4.78 -36.73 13.76
C SER A 87 4.86 -35.50 12.86
N ALA A 88 4.34 -35.61 11.65
CA ALA A 88 4.10 -34.49 10.76
C ALA A 88 2.73 -34.69 10.08
N ARG A 89 1.89 -33.66 10.07
CA ARG A 89 0.58 -33.69 9.42
C ARG A 89 0.31 -32.40 8.67
N VAL A 90 -0.30 -32.52 7.50
CA VAL A 90 -0.79 -31.37 6.74
C VAL A 90 -2.13 -30.93 7.34
N ILE A 91 -2.28 -29.62 7.57
CA ILE A 91 -3.53 -29.00 8.01
C ILE A 91 -3.76 -27.72 7.20
N PRO A 92 -5.01 -27.35 6.86
CA PRO A 92 -5.27 -26.02 6.30
C PRO A 92 -5.05 -24.95 7.38
N LEU A 93 -4.74 -23.72 6.96
CA LEU A 93 -4.55 -22.59 7.87
C LEU A 93 -5.75 -22.35 8.79
N ALA A 94 -6.97 -22.51 8.29
CA ALA A 94 -8.19 -22.39 9.07
C ALA A 94 -8.23 -23.32 10.31
N ASP A 95 -7.55 -24.46 10.24
CA ASP A 95 -7.55 -25.51 11.27
C ASP A 95 -6.42 -25.37 12.30
N LEU A 96 -5.55 -24.35 12.18
CA LEU A 96 -4.37 -24.17 13.03
C LEU A 96 -4.69 -23.98 14.54
N ALA A 97 -5.94 -23.78 14.93
CA ALA A 97 -6.37 -23.68 16.33
C ALA A 97 -6.99 -24.98 16.91
N ALA A 98 -7.04 -26.08 16.15
CA ALA A 98 -7.63 -27.33 16.66
C ALA A 98 -6.66 -28.06 17.64
N PRO A 99 -7.12 -28.48 18.83
CA PRO A 99 -6.29 -28.70 20.04
C PRO A 99 -5.36 -29.94 20.06
N ALA A 100 -4.99 -30.52 18.92
CA ALA A 100 -4.14 -31.70 18.88
C ALA A 100 -2.69 -31.38 18.47
N GLY A 101 -1.76 -31.43 19.44
CA GLY A 101 -0.31 -31.52 19.17
C GLY A 101 0.52 -30.26 19.43
N PHE A 102 0.08 -29.36 20.32
CA PHE A 102 0.87 -28.21 20.76
C PHE A 102 1.82 -28.57 21.91
N GLY A 103 2.99 -27.94 21.94
CA GLY A 103 4.07 -28.21 22.88
C GLY A 103 5.36 -27.47 22.49
N GLU A 104 6.36 -27.46 23.37
CA GLU A 104 7.68 -26.85 23.07
C GLU A 104 8.40 -27.54 21.89
N ASP A 105 7.97 -28.75 21.53
CA ASP A 105 8.47 -29.53 20.42
C ASP A 105 7.64 -29.36 19.14
N ALA A 106 6.56 -28.57 19.18
CA ALA A 106 5.72 -28.31 18.02
C ALA A 106 6.25 -27.13 17.20
N CYS A 107 6.43 -27.36 15.91
CA CYS A 107 6.71 -26.34 14.92
C CYS A 107 5.76 -26.45 13.73
N LEU A 108 5.62 -25.35 13.01
CA LEU A 108 4.74 -25.22 11.87
C LEU A 108 5.55 -24.79 10.67
N TYR A 109 5.59 -25.65 9.67
CA TYR A 109 6.13 -25.31 8.37
C TYR A 109 5.03 -24.66 7.53
N VAL A 110 5.33 -23.48 7.01
CA VAL A 110 4.48 -22.66 6.14
C VAL A 110 5.12 -22.65 4.76
N PRO A 111 4.52 -23.32 3.75
CA PRO A 111 5.02 -23.25 2.38
C PRO A 111 4.97 -21.83 1.81
N ALA A 112 5.91 -21.54 0.90
CA ALA A 112 5.92 -20.31 0.14
C ALA A 112 4.64 -20.12 -0.69
N LEU A 113 4.17 -18.88 -0.79
CA LEU A 113 3.28 -18.43 -1.85
C LEU A 113 4.15 -18.06 -3.05
N HIS A 114 4.34 -19.01 -3.97
CA HIS A 114 5.12 -18.77 -5.18
C HIS A 114 4.60 -17.52 -5.93
N HIS A 115 5.49 -16.58 -6.23
CA HIS A 115 5.17 -15.30 -6.89
C HIS A 115 4.20 -14.40 -6.11
N GLY A 116 3.99 -14.67 -4.82
CA GLY A 116 3.10 -13.88 -3.95
C GLY A 116 3.83 -12.77 -3.17
N SER A 117 5.12 -12.56 -3.41
CA SER A 117 5.91 -11.57 -2.67
C SER A 117 6.27 -10.34 -3.49
N TYR A 118 6.45 -9.22 -2.78
CA TYR A 118 7.01 -8.02 -3.40
C TYR A 118 8.45 -8.24 -3.90
N ALA A 119 9.22 -9.11 -3.23
CA ALA A 119 10.57 -9.43 -3.65
C ALA A 119 10.60 -10.15 -5.01
N ASP A 120 9.64 -11.04 -5.27
CA ASP A 120 9.48 -11.70 -6.58
C ASP A 120 9.21 -10.67 -7.68
N LEU A 121 8.31 -9.71 -7.42
CA LEU A 121 8.02 -8.63 -8.37
C LEU A 121 9.25 -7.77 -8.67
N GLN A 122 10.03 -7.44 -7.64
CA GLN A 122 11.28 -6.70 -7.82
C GLN A 122 12.30 -7.48 -8.66
N GLU A 123 12.45 -8.79 -8.42
CA GLU A 123 13.36 -9.64 -9.18
C GLU A 123 12.92 -9.76 -10.65
N VAL A 124 11.63 -10.00 -10.90
CA VAL A 124 11.08 -10.03 -12.26
C VAL A 124 11.35 -8.70 -12.98
N MET A 125 11.09 -7.57 -12.32
CA MET A 125 11.31 -6.25 -12.89
C MET A 125 12.80 -5.98 -13.20
N ALA A 126 13.69 -6.35 -12.27
CA ALA A 126 15.13 -6.25 -12.49
C ALA A 126 15.59 -7.13 -13.66
N HIS A 127 15.02 -8.33 -13.80
CA HIS A 127 15.32 -9.23 -14.90
C HIS A 127 14.84 -8.69 -16.25
N LEU A 128 13.61 -8.14 -16.31
CA LEU A 128 13.05 -7.51 -17.51
C LEU A 128 13.93 -6.35 -17.99
N ARG A 129 14.56 -5.61 -17.07
CA ARG A 129 15.43 -4.48 -17.40
C ARG A 129 16.92 -4.81 -17.50
N ALA A 130 17.32 -6.05 -17.21
CA ALA A 130 18.70 -6.50 -17.34
C ALA A 130 19.19 -6.39 -18.81
N PRO A 131 20.51 -6.41 -19.10
CA PRO A 131 21.02 -6.27 -20.47
C PRO A 131 20.44 -7.25 -21.50
N TYR A 132 20.01 -8.44 -21.05
CA TYR A 132 19.37 -9.48 -21.88
C TYR A 132 17.85 -9.55 -21.70
N GLY A 133 17.26 -8.61 -20.97
CA GLY A 133 15.84 -8.50 -20.72
C GLY A 133 15.06 -7.92 -21.91
N CYS A 134 13.82 -7.53 -21.65
CA CYS A 134 12.90 -7.00 -22.63
C CYS A 134 13.37 -5.61 -23.13
N PRO A 135 13.50 -5.41 -24.47
CA PRO A 135 13.90 -4.11 -25.01
C PRO A 135 12.95 -2.97 -24.63
N TRP A 136 11.64 -3.22 -24.62
CA TRP A 136 10.64 -2.21 -24.28
C TRP A 136 10.75 -1.77 -22.82
N ASP A 137 10.89 -2.73 -21.89
CA ASP A 137 11.04 -2.42 -20.47
C ASP A 137 12.30 -1.59 -20.23
N ARG A 138 13.41 -1.95 -20.87
CA ARG A 138 14.69 -1.23 -20.76
C ARG A 138 14.63 0.21 -21.29
N GLU A 139 13.84 0.47 -22.32
CA GLU A 139 13.67 1.81 -22.89
C GLU A 139 12.83 2.74 -21.99
N GLN A 140 12.12 2.20 -20.99
CA GLN A 140 11.31 3.02 -20.09
C GLN A 140 12.17 3.92 -19.20
N THR A 141 11.64 5.12 -18.97
CA THR A 141 12.23 6.17 -18.13
C THR A 141 11.19 6.65 -17.12
N LEU A 142 11.62 7.35 -16.07
CA LEU A 142 10.70 7.97 -15.11
C LEU A 142 9.74 9.00 -15.73
N ALA A 143 10.03 9.49 -16.94
CA ALA A 143 9.12 10.36 -17.67
C ALA A 143 8.02 9.57 -18.39
N SER A 144 8.37 8.45 -19.03
CA SER A 144 7.41 7.61 -19.75
C SER A 144 6.47 6.85 -18.82
N THR A 145 6.93 6.43 -17.63
CA THR A 145 6.10 5.70 -16.65
C THR A 145 4.95 6.51 -16.06
N ARG A 146 4.91 7.83 -16.25
CA ARG A 146 3.86 8.69 -15.69
C ARG A 146 2.49 8.47 -16.33
N ALA A 147 2.47 8.25 -17.65
CA ALA A 147 1.24 7.99 -18.38
C ALA A 147 0.69 6.63 -17.97
N PHE A 148 1.53 5.59 -18.04
CA PHE A 148 1.17 4.24 -17.59
C PHE A 148 0.65 4.22 -16.15
N LEU A 149 1.33 4.88 -15.20
CA LEU A 149 0.83 4.94 -13.82
C LEU A 149 -0.56 5.60 -13.72
N LEU A 150 -0.86 6.60 -14.55
CA LEU A 150 -2.17 7.24 -14.56
C LEU A 150 -3.23 6.31 -15.17
N ASP A 151 -2.88 5.59 -16.23
CA ASP A 151 -3.74 4.63 -16.91
C ASP A 151 -4.10 3.47 -15.96
N GLU A 152 -3.11 2.80 -15.34
CA GLU A 152 -3.37 1.69 -14.38
C GLU A 152 -4.16 2.15 -13.14
N VAL A 153 -3.95 3.39 -12.68
CA VAL A 153 -4.76 3.94 -11.58
C VAL A 153 -6.20 4.19 -12.04
N GLY A 154 -6.40 4.57 -13.31
CA GLY A 154 -7.72 4.72 -13.90
C GLY A 154 -8.46 3.37 -13.98
N GLU A 155 -7.78 2.34 -14.48
CA GLU A 155 -8.32 0.97 -14.61
C GLU A 155 -8.62 0.37 -13.23
N ALA A 156 -7.73 0.55 -12.24
CA ALA A 156 -7.98 0.15 -10.86
C ALA A 156 -9.22 0.84 -10.24
N LEU A 157 -9.45 2.11 -10.54
CA LEU A 157 -10.65 2.82 -10.08
C LEU A 157 -11.91 2.28 -10.76
N GLU A 158 -11.86 1.99 -12.07
CA GLU A 158 -12.97 1.39 -12.81
C GLU A 158 -13.32 0.00 -12.26
N ALA A 159 -12.32 -0.82 -11.95
CA ALA A 159 -12.52 -2.13 -11.33
C ALA A 159 -13.18 -2.01 -9.94
N MET A 160 -12.78 -1.02 -9.13
CA MET A 160 -13.40 -0.74 -7.83
C MET A 160 -14.86 -0.31 -7.96
N ASP A 161 -15.17 0.55 -8.91
CA ASP A 161 -16.55 1.01 -9.18
C ASP A 161 -17.45 -0.14 -9.67
N GLY A 162 -16.85 -1.14 -10.34
CA GLY A 162 -17.54 -2.35 -10.79
C GLY A 162 -17.75 -3.42 -9.70
N GLU A 163 -17.15 -3.28 -8.52
CA GLU A 163 -17.14 -4.26 -7.43
C GLU A 163 -16.65 -5.68 -7.86
N ASP A 164 -15.78 -5.76 -8.88
CA ASP A 164 -15.20 -7.03 -9.35
C ASP A 164 -13.90 -7.32 -8.60
N GLU A 165 -13.97 -8.15 -7.56
CA GLU A 165 -12.84 -8.47 -6.69
C GLU A 165 -11.61 -9.02 -7.43
N VAL A 166 -11.83 -9.79 -8.51
CA VAL A 166 -10.73 -10.38 -9.29
C VAL A 166 -10.05 -9.29 -10.10
N HIS A 167 -10.84 -8.47 -10.78
CA HIS A 167 -10.32 -7.37 -11.58
C HIS A 167 -9.64 -6.31 -10.71
N ILE A 168 -10.18 -6.00 -9.53
CA ILE A 168 -9.53 -5.10 -8.56
C ILE A 168 -8.14 -5.62 -8.19
N ALA A 169 -7.99 -6.93 -7.95
CA ALA A 169 -6.70 -7.52 -7.61
C ALA A 169 -5.70 -7.46 -8.78
N GLU A 170 -6.17 -7.69 -10.00
CA GLU A 170 -5.38 -7.58 -11.24
C GLU A 170 -4.84 -6.15 -11.43
N GLU A 171 -5.72 -5.16 -11.43
CA GLU A 171 -5.36 -3.76 -11.66
C GLU A 171 -4.47 -3.17 -10.54
N LEU A 172 -4.71 -3.56 -9.28
CA LEU A 172 -3.80 -3.21 -8.18
C LEU A 172 -2.41 -3.85 -8.37
N GLY A 173 -2.36 -5.03 -8.98
CA GLY A 173 -1.13 -5.70 -9.41
C GLY A 173 -0.38 -4.89 -10.46
N ASP A 174 -1.08 -4.34 -11.46
CA ASP A 174 -0.47 -3.53 -12.52
C ASP A 174 0.05 -2.18 -11.98
N VAL A 175 -0.69 -1.53 -11.09
CA VAL A 175 -0.20 -0.37 -10.34
C VAL A 175 1.09 -0.70 -9.58
N LEU A 176 1.15 -1.86 -8.90
CA LEU A 176 2.36 -2.32 -8.22
C LEU A 176 3.51 -2.60 -9.21
N GLY A 177 3.20 -3.16 -10.38
CA GLY A 177 4.15 -3.39 -11.48
C GLY A 177 4.81 -2.09 -11.94
N ILE A 178 4.02 -1.04 -12.18
CA ILE A 178 4.55 0.28 -12.54
C ILE A 178 5.37 0.90 -11.40
N ILE A 179 4.96 0.73 -10.14
CA ILE A 179 5.75 1.17 -8.99
C ILE A 179 7.10 0.45 -8.92
N ALA A 180 7.12 -0.87 -9.17
CA ALA A 180 8.36 -1.65 -9.23
C ALA A 180 9.27 -1.20 -10.37
N MET A 181 8.71 -0.94 -11.57
CA MET A 181 9.42 -0.37 -12.72
C MET A 181 10.08 0.97 -12.36
N ILE A 182 9.33 1.88 -11.73
CA ILE A 182 9.83 3.18 -11.25
C ILE A 182 10.99 2.99 -10.24
N GLY A 183 10.83 2.07 -9.28
CA GLY A 183 11.87 1.76 -8.30
C GLY A 183 13.14 1.20 -8.93
N GLN A 184 12.99 0.33 -9.93
CA GLN A 184 14.11 -0.27 -10.66
C GLN A 184 14.85 0.77 -11.50
N ILE A 185 14.14 1.62 -12.26
CA ILE A 185 14.74 2.74 -13.00
C ILE A 185 15.49 3.68 -12.06
N ALA A 186 14.89 4.06 -10.93
CA ALA A 186 15.53 4.94 -9.96
C ALA A 186 16.80 4.33 -9.35
N THR A 187 16.82 3.01 -9.16
CA THR A 187 17.99 2.27 -8.68
C THR A 187 19.09 2.27 -9.72
N GLU A 188 18.77 1.98 -10.99
CA GLU A 188 19.71 1.99 -12.12
C GLU A 188 20.33 3.39 -12.36
N GLU A 189 19.55 4.44 -12.16
CA GLU A 189 19.99 5.83 -12.25
C GLU A 189 20.74 6.33 -11.00
N GLY A 190 20.90 5.49 -9.95
CA GLY A 190 21.59 5.84 -8.71
C GLY A 190 20.87 6.92 -7.88
N ARG A 191 19.53 6.98 -7.96
CA ARG A 191 18.72 8.04 -7.33
C ARG A 191 18.20 7.65 -5.96
N PHE A 192 17.47 6.54 -5.88
CA PHE A 192 16.95 5.96 -4.65
C PHE A 192 16.57 4.50 -4.92
N GLN A 193 16.45 3.72 -3.86
CA GLN A 193 15.95 2.35 -3.90
C GLN A 193 14.50 2.33 -3.45
N ILE A 194 13.72 1.35 -3.92
CA ILE A 194 12.31 1.25 -3.52
C ILE A 194 12.13 1.10 -2.00
N ALA A 195 13.12 0.50 -1.33
CA ALA A 195 13.18 0.42 0.13
C ALA A 195 13.19 1.81 0.81
N ASP A 196 13.75 2.85 0.18
CA ASP A 196 13.69 4.21 0.70
C ASP A 196 12.28 4.76 0.67
N ALA A 197 11.52 4.52 -0.41
CA ALA A 197 10.13 4.94 -0.52
C ALA A 197 9.24 4.23 0.51
N VAL A 198 9.43 2.92 0.70
CA VAL A 198 8.74 2.13 1.73
C VAL A 198 9.07 2.67 3.12
N ARG A 199 10.36 2.86 3.43
CA ARG A 199 10.82 3.40 4.73
C ARG A 199 10.20 4.77 5.02
N LEU A 200 10.25 5.69 4.05
CA LEU A 200 9.64 7.02 4.19
C LEU A 200 8.12 6.94 4.41
N SER A 201 7.44 5.98 3.78
CA SER A 201 6.01 5.76 4.00
C SER A 201 5.71 5.24 5.40
N VAL A 202 6.44 4.21 5.85
CA VAL A 202 6.29 3.59 7.18
C VAL A 202 6.58 4.58 8.29
N GLU A 203 7.72 5.28 8.24
CA GLU A 203 8.09 6.30 9.24
C GLU A 203 7.02 7.41 9.32
N LYS A 204 6.49 7.84 8.17
CA LYS A 204 5.42 8.86 8.09
C LYS A 204 4.11 8.35 8.67
N LEU A 205 3.71 7.10 8.40
CA LEU A 205 2.50 6.52 8.94
C LEU A 205 2.60 6.37 10.46
N ILE A 206 3.70 5.83 10.98
CA ILE A 206 3.93 5.70 12.43
C ILE A 206 3.84 7.08 13.10
N ARG A 207 4.56 8.06 12.56
CA ARG A 207 4.63 9.41 13.14
C ARG A 207 3.30 10.18 13.07
N ARG A 208 2.45 9.91 12.07
CA ARG A 208 1.11 10.54 11.94
C ARG A 208 0.02 9.83 12.72
N HIS A 209 0.32 8.69 13.35
CA HIS A 209 -0.61 7.95 14.18
C HIS A 209 -0.03 7.72 15.59
N PRO A 210 0.33 8.79 16.33
CA PRO A 210 0.83 8.65 17.70
C PRO A 210 -0.22 8.03 18.65
N HIS A 211 -1.49 8.04 18.28
CA HIS A 211 -2.57 7.38 19.01
C HIS A 211 -2.64 5.85 18.78
N VAL A 212 -1.98 5.36 17.73
CA VAL A 212 -1.85 3.92 17.46
C VAL A 212 -0.49 3.41 17.92
N PHE A 213 0.57 4.19 17.70
CA PHE A 213 1.97 3.75 17.91
C PHE A 213 2.70 4.46 19.06
N GLY A 214 2.04 5.37 19.76
CA GLY A 214 2.60 6.17 20.86
C GLY A 214 1.64 6.24 22.04
N GLU A 215 1.63 7.38 22.73
CA GLU A 215 0.86 7.58 23.98
C GLU A 215 -0.32 8.55 23.84
N ASP A 216 -0.55 9.11 22.65
CA ASP A 216 -1.63 10.08 22.45
C ASP A 216 -3.00 9.40 22.56
N ASP A 217 -3.91 9.97 23.34
CA ASP A 217 -5.31 9.52 23.38
C ASP A 217 -6.17 10.40 22.47
N ILE A 218 -7.05 9.77 21.69
CA ILE A 218 -7.92 10.47 20.73
C ILE A 218 -9.37 10.03 20.98
N ASP A 219 -10.13 10.98 21.53
CA ASP A 219 -11.52 10.77 21.95
C ASP A 219 -12.54 10.80 20.79
N ASP A 220 -12.27 11.55 19.72
CA ASP A 220 -13.17 11.68 18.58
C ASP A 220 -12.48 12.06 17.25
N MET A 221 -13.25 12.01 16.16
CA MET A 221 -12.77 12.33 14.81
C MET A 221 -12.36 13.79 14.64
N ALA A 222 -13.00 14.73 15.33
CA ALA A 222 -12.66 16.15 15.20
C ALA A 222 -11.30 16.45 15.85
N HIS A 223 -11.03 15.84 17.01
CA HIS A 223 -9.74 15.84 17.65
C HIS A 223 -8.68 15.18 16.77
N LEU A 224 -8.98 14.02 16.14
CA LEU A 224 -8.08 13.36 15.19
C LEU A 224 -7.66 14.27 14.03
N TYR A 225 -8.63 14.94 13.38
CA TYR A 225 -8.34 15.83 12.26
C TYR A 225 -7.48 17.03 12.70
N THR A 226 -7.75 17.59 13.87
CA THR A 226 -6.96 18.70 14.42
C THR A 226 -5.52 18.26 14.66
N ARG A 227 -5.32 17.13 15.36
CA ARG A 227 -3.98 16.57 15.60
C ARG A 227 -3.24 16.24 14.32
N TRP A 228 -3.92 15.69 13.31
CA TRP A 228 -3.31 15.45 12.00
C TRP A 228 -2.81 16.71 11.32
N GLU A 229 -3.53 17.83 11.40
CA GLU A 229 -3.06 19.09 10.83
C GLU A 229 -1.89 19.70 11.61
N GLU A 230 -1.88 19.56 12.94
CA GLU A 230 -0.75 19.93 13.81
C GLU A 230 0.52 19.15 13.45
N ILE A 231 0.45 17.82 13.41
CA ILE A 231 1.59 16.95 13.05
C ILE A 231 2.09 17.28 11.64
N LYS A 232 1.18 17.52 10.68
CA LYS A 232 1.57 17.95 9.32
C LYS A 232 2.23 19.33 9.33
N ALA A 233 1.87 20.23 10.24
CA ALA A 233 2.50 21.55 10.36
C ALA A 233 3.91 21.44 10.95
N GLU A 234 4.10 20.63 11.99
CA GLU A 234 5.40 20.33 12.59
C GLU A 234 6.36 19.68 11.58
N GLU A 235 5.87 18.73 10.78
CA GLU A 235 6.63 18.13 9.68
C GLU A 235 7.18 19.17 8.69
N ARG A 236 6.34 20.14 8.34
CA ARG A 236 6.73 21.21 7.40
C ARG A 236 7.78 22.12 8.02
N ALA A 237 7.68 22.40 9.32
CA ALA A 237 8.65 23.22 10.04
C ALA A 237 10.00 22.51 10.25
N ALA A 238 9.98 21.18 10.41
CA ALA A 238 11.19 20.37 10.63
C ALA A 238 11.98 20.07 9.34
N GLN A 239 11.35 20.18 8.17
CA GLN A 239 12.06 20.10 6.90
C GLN A 239 12.83 21.40 6.68
N ASP A 240 14.16 21.32 6.51
CA ASP A 240 15.04 22.45 6.13
C ASP A 240 14.84 22.85 4.64
N ARG A 241 13.57 22.85 4.23
CA ARG A 241 13.07 23.28 2.94
C ARG A 241 12.42 24.64 3.16
N PRO A 242 12.54 25.57 2.20
CA PRO A 242 11.87 26.86 2.30
C PRO A 242 10.40 26.64 2.62
N ALA A 243 9.86 27.44 3.56
CA ALA A 243 8.48 27.37 3.99
C ALA A 243 7.59 27.38 2.74
N ARG A 244 6.99 26.23 2.46
CA ARG A 244 6.06 26.05 1.35
C ARG A 244 4.82 26.86 1.67
N GLY A 245 4.42 27.75 0.76
CA GLY A 245 3.20 28.53 0.89
C GLY A 245 1.97 27.61 1.05
N PRO A 246 0.84 28.13 1.55
CA PRO A 246 -0.35 27.32 1.84
C PRO A 246 -0.85 26.47 0.65
N LEU A 247 -0.56 26.92 -0.58
CA LEU A 247 -0.95 26.27 -1.84
C LEU A 247 0.06 25.22 -2.36
N ASP A 248 1.29 25.22 -1.83
CA ASP A 248 2.38 24.32 -2.27
C ASP A 248 2.18 22.87 -1.81
N ALA A 249 1.21 22.63 -0.93
CA ALA A 249 0.82 21.32 -0.46
C ALA A 249 -0.11 20.56 -1.43
N VAL A 250 -0.61 21.20 -2.50
CA VAL A 250 -1.41 20.52 -3.52
C VAL A 250 -0.48 19.81 -4.53
N PRO A 251 -0.54 18.48 -4.67
CA PRO A 251 0.32 17.76 -5.61
C PRO A 251 0.09 18.23 -7.05
N ALA A 252 1.19 18.45 -7.78
CA ALA A 252 1.13 18.95 -9.14
C ALA A 252 0.47 17.97 -10.12
N ALA A 253 0.58 16.66 -9.84
CA ALA A 253 0.13 15.56 -10.68
C ALA A 253 -1.32 15.10 -10.41
N LEU A 254 -2.03 15.72 -9.47
CA LEU A 254 -3.46 15.42 -9.30
C LEU A 254 -4.24 15.76 -10.60
N PRO A 255 -5.26 14.96 -10.95
CA PRO A 255 -6.25 15.38 -11.95
C PRO A 255 -6.79 16.77 -11.62
N ALA A 256 -6.93 17.63 -12.63
CA ALA A 256 -7.19 19.05 -12.54
C ALA A 256 -8.44 19.36 -11.74
N LEU A 257 -9.52 18.60 -11.90
CA LEU A 257 -10.74 18.79 -11.10
C LEU A 257 -10.51 18.54 -9.61
N ARG A 258 -9.82 17.44 -9.25
CA ARG A 258 -9.45 17.13 -7.87
C ARG A 258 -8.46 18.16 -7.32
N LYS A 259 -7.49 18.54 -8.13
CA LYS A 259 -6.50 19.57 -7.84
C LYS A 259 -7.14 20.93 -7.58
N ALA A 260 -8.15 21.32 -8.37
CA ALA A 260 -8.92 22.55 -8.19
C ALA A 260 -9.62 22.56 -6.83
N ARG A 261 -10.31 21.47 -6.49
CA ARG A 261 -11.01 21.33 -5.19
C ARG A 261 -10.04 21.47 -4.01
N GLU A 262 -8.90 20.77 -4.06
CA GLU A 262 -7.86 20.86 -3.03
C GLU A 262 -7.25 22.27 -2.94
N MET A 263 -6.97 22.88 -4.09
CA MET A 263 -6.44 24.25 -4.18
C MET A 263 -7.39 25.26 -3.57
N GLN A 264 -8.67 25.23 -3.96
CA GLN A 264 -9.70 26.11 -3.41
C GLN A 264 -9.85 25.90 -1.91
N SER A 265 -9.89 24.65 -1.44
CA SER A 265 -10.04 24.35 0.00
C SER A 265 -8.86 24.88 0.83
N LYS A 266 -7.63 24.81 0.30
CA LYS A 266 -6.44 25.36 0.98
C LYS A 266 -6.37 26.89 0.89
N ALA A 267 -6.73 27.46 -0.25
CA ALA A 267 -6.78 28.90 -0.45
C ALA A 267 -7.80 29.56 0.48
N ASP A 268 -8.98 28.96 0.61
CA ASP A 268 -10.07 29.40 1.49
C ASP A 268 -9.63 29.40 2.96
N LYS A 269 -9.05 28.28 3.41
CA LYS A 269 -8.45 28.18 4.76
C LYS A 269 -7.34 29.20 5.03
N ALA A 270 -6.62 29.62 3.98
CA ALA A 270 -5.55 30.60 4.07
C ALA A 270 -6.03 32.05 3.88
N GLY A 271 -7.32 32.28 3.64
CA GLY A 271 -7.89 33.60 3.35
C GLY A 271 -7.49 34.17 1.98
N LEU A 272 -6.96 33.35 1.07
CA LEU A 272 -6.58 33.73 -0.30
C LEU A 272 -7.74 33.62 -1.29
N LEU A 273 -8.82 32.96 -0.87
CA LEU A 273 -10.05 32.77 -1.63
C LEU A 273 -11.22 32.82 -0.65
N ASP A 274 -12.37 33.31 -1.08
CA ASP A 274 -13.64 33.00 -0.44
C ASP A 274 -14.41 32.09 -1.38
N ARG A 275 -14.51 30.80 -1.02
CA ARG A 275 -15.10 29.82 -1.93
C ARG A 275 -16.61 29.99 -2.07
N VAL A 276 -17.29 30.51 -1.06
CA VAL A 276 -18.72 30.79 -1.11
C VAL A 276 -18.97 31.97 -2.04
N ALA A 277 -18.24 33.07 -1.85
CA ALA A 277 -18.34 34.22 -2.73
C ALA A 277 -17.95 33.89 -4.17
N LEU A 278 -16.93 33.02 -4.38
CA LEU A 278 -16.57 32.54 -5.72
C LEU A 278 -17.74 31.79 -6.38
N ALA A 279 -18.45 30.94 -5.64
CA ALA A 279 -19.60 30.21 -6.16
C ALA A 279 -20.77 31.16 -6.53
N GLU A 280 -21.00 32.20 -5.73
CA GLU A 280 -22.06 33.19 -5.93
C GLU A 280 -21.70 34.25 -6.99
N SER A 281 -20.44 34.29 -7.46
CA SER A 281 -19.95 35.38 -8.33
C SER A 281 -20.55 35.42 -9.74
N SER A 282 -21.23 34.35 -10.20
CA SER A 282 -21.92 34.31 -11.49
C SER A 282 -23.30 33.67 -11.36
N THR A 283 -24.33 34.51 -11.51
CA THR A 283 -25.74 34.07 -11.52
C THR A 283 -26.02 33.10 -12.68
N GLU A 284 -25.28 33.19 -13.79
CA GLU A 284 -25.40 32.23 -14.89
C GLU A 284 -24.94 30.82 -14.48
N LEU A 285 -23.82 30.70 -13.77
CA LEU A 285 -23.33 29.39 -13.29
C LEU A 285 -24.27 28.78 -12.25
N GLU A 286 -24.80 29.59 -11.34
CA GLU A 286 -25.80 29.16 -10.36
C GLU A 286 -27.07 28.63 -11.05
N SER A 287 -27.50 29.26 -12.15
CA SER A 287 -28.65 28.80 -12.93
C SER A 287 -28.43 27.44 -13.61
N LEU A 288 -27.18 27.07 -13.87
CA LEU A 288 -26.81 25.78 -14.47
C LEU A 288 -26.78 24.64 -13.45
N LEU A 289 -26.64 24.95 -12.15
CA LEU A 289 -26.66 23.97 -11.06
C LEU A 289 -27.40 24.55 -9.83
N PRO A 290 -28.75 24.63 -9.87
CA PRO A 290 -29.54 25.26 -8.81
C PRO A 290 -29.43 24.56 -7.45
N GLU A 291 -29.79 25.28 -6.39
CA GLU A 291 -29.87 24.74 -5.04
C GLU A 291 -30.79 23.50 -4.99
N GLY A 292 -30.31 22.41 -4.37
CA GLY A 292 -30.99 21.10 -4.34
C GLY A 292 -30.68 20.18 -5.52
N SER A 293 -29.77 20.57 -6.44
CA SER A 293 -29.23 19.67 -7.46
C SER A 293 -28.49 18.48 -6.82
N ASP A 294 -28.58 17.31 -7.47
CA ASP A 294 -27.91 16.08 -7.05
C ASP A 294 -26.64 15.80 -7.88
N GLU A 295 -25.93 14.73 -7.52
CA GLU A 295 -24.72 14.29 -8.21
C GLU A 295 -24.99 13.97 -9.69
N LYS A 296 -26.19 13.50 -10.02
CA LYS A 296 -26.59 13.19 -11.40
C LYS A 296 -26.70 14.46 -12.25
N ALA A 297 -27.29 15.51 -11.72
CA ALA A 297 -27.38 16.81 -12.38
C ALA A 297 -26.00 17.43 -12.61
N LEU A 298 -25.13 17.42 -11.58
CA LEU A 298 -23.74 17.89 -11.70
C LEU A 298 -22.96 17.07 -12.75
N GLY A 299 -23.08 15.74 -12.71
CA GLY A 299 -22.44 14.85 -13.67
C GLY A 299 -22.85 15.14 -15.11
N LEU A 300 -24.15 15.35 -15.36
CA LEU A 300 -24.66 15.72 -16.69
C LEU A 300 -24.13 17.08 -17.17
N LEU A 301 -24.02 18.06 -16.27
CA LEU A 301 -23.46 19.37 -16.60
C LEU A 301 -21.98 19.27 -17.00
N LEU A 302 -21.17 18.57 -16.20
CA LEU A 302 -19.76 18.34 -16.50
C LEU A 302 -19.58 17.54 -17.79
N TRP A 303 -20.38 16.49 -18.01
CA TRP A 303 -20.38 15.71 -19.25
C TRP A 303 -20.65 16.58 -20.48
N ARG A 304 -21.67 17.43 -20.42
CA ARG A 304 -22.00 18.38 -21.50
C ARG A 304 -20.88 19.39 -21.73
N LEU A 305 -20.22 19.85 -20.67
CA LEU A 305 -19.10 20.77 -20.78
C LEU A 305 -17.89 20.11 -21.46
N VAL A 306 -17.58 18.85 -21.12
CA VAL A 306 -16.54 18.06 -21.80
C VAL A 306 -16.88 17.84 -23.27
N ALA A 307 -18.13 17.46 -23.58
CA ALA A 307 -18.56 17.31 -24.97
C ALA A 307 -18.46 18.61 -25.77
N LEU A 308 -18.83 19.74 -25.16
CA LEU A 308 -18.68 21.06 -25.77
C LEU A 308 -17.21 21.44 -25.97
N ALA A 309 -16.36 21.20 -24.97
CA ALA A 309 -14.92 21.45 -25.06
C ALA A 309 -14.32 20.66 -26.23
N ASN A 310 -14.61 19.35 -26.31
CA ASN A 310 -14.19 18.49 -27.41
C ASN A 310 -14.69 18.98 -28.78
N ALA A 311 -15.96 19.39 -28.87
CA ALA A 311 -16.51 19.97 -30.10
C ALA A 311 -15.82 21.28 -30.54
N ARG A 312 -15.08 21.94 -29.64
CA ARG A 312 -14.25 23.11 -29.90
C ARG A 312 -12.76 22.81 -29.98
N GLY A 313 -12.36 21.54 -29.97
CA GLY A 313 -10.96 21.12 -29.97
C GLY A 313 -10.21 21.48 -28.69
N LEU A 314 -10.92 21.59 -27.57
CA LEU A 314 -10.38 21.89 -26.25
C LEU A 314 -10.45 20.64 -25.37
N ASP A 315 -9.38 20.40 -24.61
CA ASP A 315 -9.36 19.40 -23.55
C ASP A 315 -9.68 20.07 -22.21
N GLY A 316 -10.74 19.63 -21.54
CA GLY A 316 -11.23 20.26 -20.30
C GLY A 316 -10.29 20.08 -19.11
N GLU A 317 -9.60 18.94 -19.04
CA GLU A 317 -8.66 18.60 -17.99
C GLU A 317 -7.39 19.47 -18.12
N ASP A 318 -6.82 19.56 -19.32
CA ASP A 318 -5.70 20.44 -19.62
C ASP A 318 -6.04 21.91 -19.46
N ALA A 319 -7.21 22.33 -19.93
CA ALA A 319 -7.67 23.72 -19.80
C ALA A 319 -7.73 24.13 -18.32
N LEU A 320 -8.33 23.29 -17.48
CA LEU A 320 -8.42 23.54 -16.05
C LEU A 320 -7.05 23.43 -15.37
N ARG A 321 -6.23 22.43 -15.71
CA ARG A 321 -4.86 22.26 -15.20
C ARG A 321 -4.02 23.52 -15.43
N ALA A 322 -4.08 24.05 -16.66
CA ALA A 322 -3.36 25.26 -17.05
C ALA A 322 -3.91 26.50 -16.32
N PHE A 323 -5.24 26.61 -16.17
CA PHE A 323 -5.85 27.70 -15.41
C PHE A 323 -5.42 27.70 -13.94
N ILE A 324 -5.50 26.56 -13.25
CA ILE A 324 -5.05 26.43 -11.85
C ILE A 324 -3.58 26.83 -11.71
N GLY A 325 -2.74 26.44 -12.68
CA GLY A 325 -1.33 26.81 -12.71
C GLY A 325 -1.12 28.32 -12.77
N ARG A 326 -1.86 29.03 -13.63
CA ARG A 326 -1.81 30.50 -13.73
C ARG A 326 -2.36 31.18 -12.49
N TRP A 327 -3.55 30.78 -12.03
CA TRP A 327 -4.19 31.33 -10.84
C TRP A 327 -3.29 31.20 -9.61
N ARG A 328 -2.64 30.05 -9.42
CA ARG A 328 -1.67 29.86 -8.34
C ARG A 328 -0.50 30.84 -8.46
N ALA A 329 0.07 31.01 -9.66
CA ALA A 329 1.19 31.94 -9.86
C ALA A 329 0.80 33.39 -9.53
N GLU A 330 -0.45 33.78 -9.78
CA GLU A 330 -0.99 35.13 -9.47
C GLU A 330 -1.34 35.33 -7.99
N ASN A 331 -1.63 34.25 -7.25
CA ASN A 331 -2.12 34.29 -5.86
C ASN A 331 -1.14 33.67 -4.85
N THR A 332 0.09 33.39 -5.28
CA THR A 332 1.19 33.03 -4.36
C THR A 332 1.88 34.34 -3.93
N PRO A 333 1.99 34.63 -2.62
CA PRO A 333 2.57 35.87 -2.11
C PRO A 333 4.06 36.05 -2.42
#